data_AF-A0A6M0CHJ6-F1
#
_entry.id   AF-A0A6M0CHJ6-F1
#
_cell.length_a   1.000
_cell.length_b   1.000
_cell.length_c   1.000
_cell.angle_alpha   90.00
_cell.angle_beta   90.00
_cell.angle_gamma   90.00
#
_symmetry.space_group_name_H-M   'P 1'
#
loop_
_entity.id
_entity.type
_entity.pdbx_description
1 polymer ?
#
loop_
_entity_poly.entity_id
_entity_poly.type
_entity_poly.pdbx_seq_one_letter_code
_entity_poly.pdbx_strand_id
1 'polypeptide(L)'
;DNQRLVHLQFFNWDSVHQTEEVVGDMWMDLGQAYPRGTEVLVTLDLDEQNNDLQITAVLKNDPSVRISSNFSRGGSDESINQSVVQVIESVNSQGFTQGGINQVTEQVRTVIQATQHIRDPETGQERVDKRDAAQNALDKLSTSVSEDRVDAEGMADEFELLLDLCEFAIPSEQKRRMRDLLTKLRSAIDRNDAEAMKEALTQARYEMEQFPQAVRIVQICRMAIQQAHANGSPDARIMLEKMGQMLDAIKNESPMADRHWQDLQPMVRRWIAQDVPTAAIATGLVQV
;
A
#
# COMPACT_ATOMS: atom_id res chain seq x y z
N ASP A 1 -3.34 -18.21 0.45
CA ASP A 1 -1.86 -18.21 0.54
C ASP A 1 -1.28 -17.83 -0.80
N ASN A 2 -1.11 -16.53 -1.05
CA ASN A 2 -0.65 -15.97 -2.32
C ASN A 2 0.84 -15.54 -2.18
N GLN A 3 1.65 -16.37 -1.52
CA GLN A 3 3.03 -16.02 -1.14
C GLN A 3 3.89 -15.92 -2.39
N ARG A 4 4.52 -14.75 -2.58
CA ARG A 4 5.39 -14.44 -3.73
C ARG A 4 6.79 -14.01 -3.31
N LEU A 5 7.02 -13.82 -2.02
CA LEU A 5 8.25 -13.30 -1.45
C LEU A 5 8.72 -14.22 -0.32
N VAL A 6 10.03 -14.42 -0.20
CA VAL A 6 10.68 -15.06 0.95
C VAL A 6 11.74 -14.13 1.50
N HIS A 7 11.69 -13.88 2.80
CA HIS A 7 12.71 -13.17 3.55
C HIS A 7 13.63 -14.20 4.22
N LEU A 8 14.92 -14.12 3.92
CA LEU A 8 15.98 -14.92 4.52
C LEU A 8 16.78 -14.00 5.45
N GLN A 9 16.76 -14.30 6.74
CA GLN A 9 17.50 -13.56 7.75
C GLN A 9 18.61 -14.43 8.31
N PHE A 10 19.81 -13.86 8.40
CA PHE A 10 21.01 -14.56 8.81
C PHE A 10 21.49 -14.00 10.15
N PHE A 11 21.69 -14.87 11.12
CA PHE A 11 22.06 -14.48 12.48
C PHE A 11 23.42 -15.06 12.87
N ASN A 12 24.16 -14.31 13.69
CA ASN A 12 25.33 -14.81 14.39
C ASN A 12 25.05 -14.80 15.89
N TRP A 13 25.46 -15.86 16.56
CA TRP A 13 25.35 -15.94 18.01
C TRP A 13 26.51 -15.21 18.67
N ASP A 14 26.23 -14.08 19.31
CA ASP A 14 27.21 -13.42 20.16
C ASP A 14 27.30 -14.15 21.51
N SER A 15 28.32 -15.00 21.63
CA SER A 15 28.59 -15.73 22.87
C SER A 15 28.90 -14.84 24.09
N VAL A 16 29.32 -13.59 23.88
CA VAL A 16 29.67 -12.64 24.95
C VAL A 16 28.41 -11.99 25.52
N HIS A 17 27.51 -11.53 24.66
CA HIS A 17 26.27 -10.86 25.07
C HIS A 17 25.07 -11.82 25.19
N GLN A 18 25.22 -13.08 24.76
CA GLN A 18 24.16 -14.10 24.71
C GLN A 18 22.95 -13.63 23.89
N THR A 19 23.22 -12.98 22.76
CA THR A 19 22.21 -12.41 21.87
C THR A 19 22.49 -12.80 20.42
N GLU A 20 21.42 -12.98 19.65
CA GLU A 20 21.51 -13.10 18.20
C GLU A 20 21.70 -11.72 17.59
N GLU A 21 22.76 -11.57 16.80
CA GLU A 21 23.02 -10.37 15.99
C GLU A 21 22.66 -10.69 14.53
N VAL A 22 21.82 -9.85 13.91
CA VAL A 22 21.55 -9.94 12.47
C VAL A 22 22.84 -9.61 11.72
N VAL A 23 23.28 -10.53 10.85
CA VAL A 23 24.50 -10.39 10.05
C VAL A 23 24.18 -10.03 8.60
N GLY A 24 22.93 -10.24 8.19
CA GLY A 24 22.44 -9.83 6.90
C GLY A 24 21.05 -10.36 6.60
N ASP A 25 20.43 -9.76 5.59
CA ASP A 25 19.10 -10.10 5.11
C ASP A 25 19.10 -10.24 3.58
N MET A 26 18.28 -11.15 3.08
CA MET A 26 18.12 -11.38 1.64
C MET A 26 16.65 -11.64 1.29
N TRP A 27 16.20 -11.05 0.18
CA TRP A 27 14.85 -11.22 -0.33
C TRP A 27 14.84 -12.05 -1.61
N MET A 28 14.04 -13.12 -1.63
CA MET A 28 13.80 -13.93 -2.82
C MET A 28 12.42 -13.61 -3.41
N ASP A 29 12.41 -13.14 -4.65
CA ASP A 29 11.21 -13.06 -5.48
C ASP A 29 10.93 -14.43 -6.10
N LEU A 30 9.74 -14.98 -5.84
CA LEU A 30 9.34 -16.28 -6.36
C LEU A 30 8.76 -16.23 -7.78
N GLY A 31 8.52 -15.03 -8.34
CA GLY A 31 7.96 -14.87 -9.69
C GLY A 31 6.45 -15.09 -9.77
N GLN A 32 5.96 -16.11 -9.06
CA GLN A 32 4.58 -16.56 -9.01
C GLN A 32 4.19 -16.96 -7.59
N ALA A 33 2.91 -17.23 -7.36
CA ALA A 33 2.42 -17.65 -6.05
C ALA A 33 2.81 -19.11 -5.77
N TYR A 34 3.40 -19.35 -4.60
CA TYR A 34 3.74 -20.68 -4.11
C TYR A 34 2.94 -21.02 -2.84
N PRO A 35 2.61 -22.31 -2.62
CA PRO A 35 1.88 -22.74 -1.44
C PRO A 35 2.77 -22.72 -0.18
N ARG A 36 2.13 -22.72 0.99
CA ARG A 36 2.83 -22.96 2.27
C ARG A 36 3.53 -24.32 2.25
N GLY A 37 4.69 -24.39 2.91
CA GLY A 37 5.56 -25.58 2.89
C GLY A 37 6.54 -25.61 1.70
N THR A 38 6.63 -24.52 0.94
CA THR A 38 7.66 -24.37 -0.10
C THR A 38 9.04 -24.33 0.55
N GLU A 39 9.93 -25.22 0.11
CA GLU A 39 11.26 -25.38 0.68
C GLU A 39 12.33 -24.61 -0.11
N VAL A 40 13.17 -23.89 0.63
CA VAL A 40 14.34 -23.20 0.10
C VAL A 40 15.59 -23.95 0.57
N LEU A 41 16.49 -24.26 -0.37
CA LEU A 41 17.82 -24.74 -0.08
C LEU A 41 18.76 -23.53 0.02
N VAL A 42 19.42 -23.38 1.16
CA VAL A 42 20.40 -22.31 1.40
C VAL A 42 21.79 -22.95 1.48
N THR A 43 22.75 -22.35 0.79
CA THR A 43 24.16 -22.73 0.79
C THR A 43 24.98 -21.52 1.19
N LEU A 44 25.91 -21.72 2.13
CA LEU A 44 26.84 -20.72 2.60
C LEU A 44 28.24 -21.18 2.23
N ASP A 45 28.92 -20.38 1.41
CA ASP A 45 30.29 -20.60 0.99
C ASP A 45 31.16 -19.50 1.60
N LEU A 46 32.05 -19.90 2.51
CA LEU A 46 33.01 -19.01 3.15
C LEU A 46 34.34 -19.07 2.40
N ASP A 47 34.77 -17.95 1.83
CA ASP A 47 36.12 -17.77 1.32
C ASP A 47 36.99 -17.14 2.40
N GLU A 48 37.69 -17.99 3.16
CA GLU A 48 38.59 -17.55 4.24
C GLU A 48 39.77 -16.70 3.74
N GLN A 49 40.15 -16.79 2.45
CA GLN A 49 41.27 -16.01 1.92
C GLN A 49 40.88 -14.56 1.67
N ASN A 50 39.65 -14.34 1.21
CA ASN A 50 39.11 -13.02 0.93
C ASN A 50 38.20 -12.49 2.05
N ASN A 51 37.94 -13.32 3.07
CA ASN A 51 37.03 -13.04 4.17
C ASN A 51 35.61 -12.69 3.69
N ASP A 52 35.18 -13.35 2.61
CA ASP A 52 33.90 -13.15 1.94
C ASP A 52 32.96 -14.32 2.26
N LEU A 53 31.73 -14.00 2.66
CA LEU A 53 30.65 -14.97 2.84
C LEU A 53 29.68 -14.85 1.67
N GLN A 54 29.70 -15.84 0.78
CA GLN A 54 28.71 -15.95 -0.29
C GLN A 54 27.56 -16.82 0.17
N ILE A 55 26.34 -16.31 0.01
CA ILE A 55 25.13 -17.06 0.26
C ILE A 55 24.39 -17.27 -1.06
N THR A 56 23.93 -18.49 -1.27
CA THR A 56 23.03 -18.84 -2.36
C THR A 56 21.77 -19.45 -1.79
N ALA A 57 20.60 -18.96 -2.20
CA ALA A 57 19.32 -19.57 -1.90
C ALA A 57 18.61 -19.98 -3.18
N VAL A 58 18.09 -21.21 -3.20
CA VAL A 58 17.45 -21.84 -4.38
C VAL A 58 16.14 -22.48 -3.95
N LEU A 59 15.10 -22.31 -4.76
CA LEU A 59 13.85 -23.02 -4.53
C LEU A 59 14.01 -24.50 -4.90
N LYS A 60 13.76 -25.43 -3.97
CA LYS A 60 13.99 -26.86 -4.23
C LYS A 60 13.15 -27.42 -5.38
N ASN A 61 11.91 -26.94 -5.49
CA ASN A 61 10.95 -27.41 -6.49
C ASN A 61 11.11 -26.70 -7.85
N ASP A 62 11.83 -25.58 -7.88
CA ASP A 62 12.14 -24.83 -9.10
C ASP A 62 13.51 -24.15 -9.00
N PRO A 63 14.60 -24.86 -9.34
CA PRO A 63 15.95 -24.32 -9.22
C PRO A 63 16.25 -23.11 -10.11
N SER A 64 15.34 -22.76 -11.04
CA SER A 64 15.46 -21.51 -11.82
C SER A 64 15.22 -20.27 -10.95
N VAL A 65 14.50 -20.42 -9.84
CA VAL A 65 14.36 -19.40 -8.80
C VAL A 65 15.57 -19.51 -7.87
N ARG A 66 16.58 -18.69 -8.15
CA ARG A 66 17.83 -18.62 -7.40
C ARG A 66 18.20 -17.17 -7.13
N ILE A 67 18.71 -16.92 -5.94
CA ILE A 67 19.37 -15.68 -5.57
C ILE A 67 20.74 -15.99 -4.96
N SER A 68 21.70 -15.11 -5.19
CA SER A 68 22.98 -15.14 -4.50
C SER A 68 23.35 -13.73 -4.06
N SER A 69 23.93 -13.63 -2.86
CA SER A 69 24.43 -12.38 -2.30
C SER A 69 25.75 -12.64 -1.59
N ASN A 70 26.64 -11.64 -1.60
CA ASN A 70 27.87 -11.66 -0.82
C ASN A 70 27.67 -10.73 0.37
N PHE A 71 27.78 -11.26 1.59
CA PHE A 71 27.67 -10.44 2.79
C PHE A 71 29.00 -9.78 3.12
N SER A 72 29.11 -8.51 2.75
CA SER A 72 30.05 -7.57 3.35
C SER A 72 29.25 -6.56 4.15
N ARG A 73 29.47 -6.48 5.46
CA ARG A 73 28.69 -5.64 6.40
C ARG A 73 28.53 -4.19 5.90
N GLY A 74 27.31 -3.66 5.91
CA GLY A 74 27.01 -2.23 5.75
C GLY A 74 26.92 -1.72 4.30
N GLY A 75 26.61 -2.59 3.34
CA GLY A 75 26.43 -2.21 1.94
C GLY A 75 25.08 -1.55 1.62
N SER A 76 24.99 -0.87 0.48
CA SER A 76 23.74 -0.23 0.01
C SER A 76 22.59 -1.24 -0.20
N ASP A 77 22.93 -2.48 -0.56
CA ASP A 77 22.01 -3.62 -0.70
C ASP A 77 21.33 -4.00 0.62
N GLU A 78 22.09 -4.05 1.71
CA GLU A 78 21.57 -4.33 3.05
C GLU A 78 20.62 -3.22 3.52
N SER A 79 21.01 -1.96 3.35
CA SER A 79 20.15 -0.81 3.71
C SER A 79 18.82 -0.84 2.94
N ILE A 80 18.84 -1.16 1.65
CA ILE A 80 17.61 -1.24 0.84
C ILE A 80 16.74 -2.43 1.29
N ASN A 81 17.33 -3.60 1.58
CA ASN A 81 16.59 -4.76 2.08
C ASN A 81 15.87 -4.47 3.39
N GLN A 82 16.53 -3.77 4.33
CA GLN A 82 15.92 -3.34 5.59
C GLN A 82 14.78 -2.35 5.37
N SER A 83 14.94 -1.39 4.46
CA SER A 83 13.84 -0.47 4.10
C SER A 83 12.65 -1.21 3.48
N VAL A 84 12.88 -2.26 2.67
CA VAL A 84 11.79 -3.09 2.14
C VAL A 84 11.02 -3.79 3.27
N VAL A 85 11.70 -4.30 4.31
CA VAL A 85 11.03 -4.89 5.49
C VAL A 85 10.09 -3.86 6.13
N GLN A 86 10.60 -2.65 6.41
CA GLN A 86 9.83 -1.58 7.04
C GLN A 86 8.61 -1.17 6.20
N VAL A 87 8.77 -1.08 4.88
CA VAL A 87 7.66 -0.76 3.96
C VAL A 87 6.60 -1.86 4.00
N ILE A 88 6.99 -3.14 3.94
CA ILE A 88 6.03 -4.26 4.00
C ILE A 88 5.27 -4.26 5.33
N GLU A 89 5.96 -4.02 6.45
CA GLU A 89 5.33 -3.92 7.78
C GLU A 89 4.34 -2.75 7.85
N SER A 90 4.72 -1.59 7.29
CA SER A 90 3.83 -0.43 7.22
C SER A 90 2.59 -0.75 6.38
N VAL A 91 2.74 -1.31 5.19
CA VAL A 91 1.62 -1.70 4.31
C VAL A 91 0.69 -2.71 4.99
N ASN A 92 1.26 -3.69 5.68
CA ASN A 92 0.47 -4.70 6.39
C ASN A 92 -0.31 -4.13 7.58
N SER A 93 0.12 -3.01 8.15
CA SER A 93 -0.60 -2.33 9.25
C SER A 93 -1.63 -1.30 8.77
N GLN A 94 -1.49 -0.78 7.55
CA GLN A 94 -2.39 0.22 6.95
C GLN A 94 -3.72 -0.34 6.42
N GLY A 95 -3.90 -1.67 6.35
CA GLY A 95 -5.20 -2.28 6.04
C GLY A 95 -5.63 -2.21 4.57
N PHE A 96 -4.69 -2.36 3.62
CA PHE A 96 -4.98 -2.35 2.19
C PHE A 96 -5.96 -3.45 1.74
N THR A 97 -6.67 -3.21 0.64
CA THR A 97 -7.49 -4.22 -0.05
C THR A 97 -6.59 -5.25 -0.78
N GLN A 98 -7.15 -6.40 -1.18
CA GLN A 98 -6.40 -7.40 -1.95
C GLN A 98 -5.84 -6.86 -3.27
N GLY A 99 -6.56 -5.94 -3.95
CA GLY A 99 -6.07 -5.29 -5.16
C GLY A 99 -4.86 -4.39 -4.87
N GLY A 100 -4.95 -3.58 -3.81
CA GLY A 100 -3.84 -2.73 -3.35
C GLY A 100 -2.62 -3.55 -2.96
N ILE A 101 -2.80 -4.62 -2.17
CA ILE A 101 -1.71 -5.55 -1.80
C ILE A 101 -1.03 -6.16 -3.03
N ASN A 102 -1.79 -6.57 -4.04
CA ASN A 102 -1.20 -7.12 -5.26
C ASN A 102 -0.34 -6.08 -5.99
N GLN A 103 -0.80 -4.83 -6.11
CA GLN A 103 -0.05 -3.75 -6.73
C GLN A 103 1.24 -3.43 -5.96
N VAL A 104 1.15 -3.29 -4.64
CA VAL A 104 2.32 -3.05 -3.78
C VAL A 104 3.31 -4.21 -3.87
N THR A 105 2.82 -5.46 -3.88
CA THR A 105 3.68 -6.64 -4.02
C THR A 105 4.52 -6.58 -5.30
N GLU A 106 3.96 -6.14 -6.44
CA GLU A 106 4.72 -6.00 -7.69
C GLU A 106 5.78 -4.89 -7.62
N GLN A 107 5.50 -3.79 -6.92
CA GLN A 107 6.49 -2.73 -6.69
C GLN A 107 7.62 -3.21 -5.77
N VAL A 108 7.30 -3.91 -4.69
CA VAL A 108 8.28 -4.55 -3.79
C VAL A 108 9.19 -5.51 -4.57
N ARG A 109 8.62 -6.35 -5.44
CA ARG A 109 9.39 -7.25 -6.32
C ARG A 109 10.35 -6.49 -7.21
N THR A 110 9.92 -5.36 -7.77
CA THR A 110 10.77 -4.49 -8.60
C THR A 110 11.98 -3.97 -7.82
N VAL A 111 11.79 -3.55 -6.56
CA VAL A 111 12.89 -3.13 -5.69
C VAL A 111 13.85 -4.29 -5.42
N ILE A 112 13.33 -5.45 -5.03
CA ILE A 112 14.13 -6.65 -4.73
C ILE A 112 14.98 -7.06 -5.94
N GLN A 113 14.39 -7.10 -7.13
CA GLN A 113 15.11 -7.43 -8.38
C GLN A 113 16.20 -6.41 -8.71
N ALA A 114 15.94 -5.11 -8.48
CA ALA A 114 16.95 -4.08 -8.68
C ALA A 114 18.12 -4.23 -7.69
N THR A 115 17.82 -4.54 -6.42
CA THR A 115 18.83 -4.73 -5.36
C THR A 115 19.79 -5.88 -5.66
N GLN A 116 19.29 -6.98 -6.24
CA GLN A 116 20.10 -8.15 -6.63
C GLN A 116 21.23 -7.83 -7.63
N HIS A 117 21.15 -6.68 -8.31
CA HIS A 117 22.12 -6.27 -9.31
C HIS A 117 23.02 -5.12 -8.84
N ILE A 118 22.96 -4.72 -7.58
CA ILE A 118 23.81 -3.63 -7.07
C ILE A 118 25.28 -4.01 -7.14
N ARG A 119 25.64 -5.22 -6.76
CA ARG A 119 27.03 -5.69 -6.84
C ARG A 119 27.30 -6.42 -8.14
N ASP A 120 28.51 -6.26 -8.63
CA ASP A 120 29.02 -7.06 -9.73
C ASP A 120 29.36 -8.49 -9.21
N PRO A 121 28.80 -9.55 -9.82
CA PRO A 121 29.01 -10.92 -9.33
C PRO A 121 30.45 -11.44 -9.44
N GLU A 122 31.26 -10.88 -10.34
CA GLU A 122 32.63 -11.34 -10.57
C GLU A 122 33.64 -10.59 -9.71
N THR A 123 33.39 -9.29 -9.48
CA THR A 123 34.33 -8.40 -8.79
C THR A 123 33.90 -8.01 -7.38
N GLY A 124 32.64 -8.25 -7.00
CA GLY A 124 32.06 -7.85 -5.72
C GLY A 124 31.86 -6.34 -5.54
N GLN A 125 32.27 -5.53 -6.52
CA GLN A 125 32.21 -4.07 -6.47
C GLN A 125 30.79 -3.55 -6.68
N GLU A 126 30.45 -2.47 -5.99
CA GLU A 126 29.18 -1.77 -6.15
C GLU A 126 29.10 -1.08 -7.52
N ARG A 127 28.00 -1.32 -8.25
CA ARG A 127 27.64 -0.65 -9.48
C ARG A 127 26.72 0.52 -9.15
N VAL A 128 27.29 1.72 -9.18
CA VAL A 128 26.62 2.96 -8.78
C VAL A 128 25.30 3.18 -9.53
N ASP A 129 25.26 2.90 -10.83
CA ASP A 129 24.04 3.01 -11.66
C ASP A 129 22.93 2.06 -11.19
N LYS A 130 23.29 0.85 -10.76
CA LYS A 130 22.35 -0.16 -10.25
C LYS A 130 21.87 0.18 -8.84
N ARG A 131 22.78 0.67 -7.99
CA ARG A 131 22.41 1.22 -6.67
C ARG A 131 21.41 2.35 -6.82
N ASP A 132 21.70 3.35 -7.65
CA ASP A 132 20.83 4.51 -7.83
C ASP A 132 19.47 4.08 -8.42
N ALA A 133 19.45 3.10 -9.32
CA ALA A 133 18.19 2.53 -9.83
C ALA A 133 17.37 1.83 -8.72
N ALA A 134 18.01 1.05 -7.86
CA ALA A 134 17.35 0.37 -6.74
C ALA A 134 16.84 1.37 -5.70
N GLN A 135 17.62 2.39 -5.36
CA GLN A 135 17.19 3.46 -4.45
C GLN A 135 16.00 4.24 -5.02
N ASN A 136 16.05 4.61 -6.31
CA ASN A 136 14.93 5.29 -6.96
C ASN A 136 13.65 4.41 -6.99
N ALA A 137 13.79 3.09 -7.13
CA ALA A 137 12.65 2.17 -7.05
C ALA A 137 12.08 2.12 -5.62
N LEU A 138 12.95 2.10 -4.60
CA LEU A 138 12.55 2.13 -3.20
C LEU A 138 11.85 3.45 -2.84
N ASP A 139 12.38 4.59 -3.27
CA ASP A 139 11.77 5.91 -3.00
C ASP A 139 10.38 6.02 -3.63
N LYS A 140 10.22 5.50 -4.86
CA LYS A 140 8.91 5.39 -5.53
C LYS A 140 7.96 4.50 -4.77
N LEU A 141 8.41 3.32 -4.34
CA LEU A 141 7.60 2.40 -3.54
C LEU A 141 7.15 3.08 -2.24
N SER A 142 8.08 3.65 -1.47
CA SER A 142 7.80 4.31 -0.19
C SER A 142 6.80 5.46 -0.34
N THR A 143 6.92 6.26 -1.39
CA THR A 143 5.94 7.33 -1.65
C THR A 143 4.59 6.75 -2.09
N SER A 144 4.61 5.68 -2.90
CA SER A 144 3.40 5.06 -3.43
C SER A 144 2.53 4.40 -2.35
N VAL A 145 3.15 3.98 -1.26
CA VAL A 145 2.48 3.36 -0.10
C VAL A 145 2.40 4.30 1.10
N SER A 146 2.75 5.58 0.91
CA SER A 146 2.63 6.57 1.97
C SER A 146 1.17 6.84 2.30
N GLU A 147 0.86 7.04 3.58
CA GLU A 147 -0.47 7.42 4.03
C GLU A 147 -0.96 8.67 3.30
N ASP A 148 -0.08 9.65 3.08
CA ASP A 148 -0.41 10.88 2.34
C ASP A 148 -0.85 10.60 0.90
N ARG A 149 -0.24 9.62 0.21
CA ARG A 149 -0.67 9.29 -1.15
C ARG A 149 -2.00 8.57 -1.15
N VAL A 150 -2.18 7.59 -0.26
CA VAL A 150 -3.45 6.84 -0.13
C VAL A 150 -4.59 7.80 0.19
N ASP A 151 -4.37 8.71 1.15
CA ASP A 151 -5.32 9.76 1.49
C ASP A 151 -5.58 10.70 0.32
N ALA A 152 -4.54 11.11 -0.43
CA ALA A 152 -4.67 12.01 -1.57
C ALA A 152 -5.50 11.38 -2.70
N GLU A 153 -5.25 10.11 -3.03
CA GLU A 153 -6.02 9.35 -4.02
C GLU A 153 -7.49 9.21 -3.56
N GLY A 154 -7.71 8.81 -2.31
CA GLY A 154 -9.06 8.71 -1.74
C GLY A 154 -9.80 10.05 -1.71
N MET A 155 -9.10 11.13 -1.39
CA MET A 155 -9.66 12.49 -1.38
C MET A 155 -10.01 12.98 -2.79
N ALA A 156 -9.17 12.70 -3.78
CA ALA A 156 -9.43 13.06 -5.17
C ALA A 156 -10.68 12.34 -5.69
N ASP A 157 -10.76 11.02 -5.49
CA ASP A 157 -11.91 10.20 -5.86
C ASP A 157 -13.20 10.67 -5.17
N GLU A 158 -13.12 11.03 -3.88
CA GLU A 158 -14.25 11.57 -3.12
C GLU A 158 -14.72 12.90 -3.69
N PHE A 159 -13.80 13.81 -4.02
CA PHE A 159 -14.14 15.12 -4.58
C PHE A 159 -14.80 15.01 -5.95
N GLU A 160 -14.27 14.15 -6.83
CA GLU A 160 -14.90 13.87 -8.12
C GLU A 160 -16.32 13.38 -7.97
N LEU A 161 -16.51 12.38 -7.12
CA LEU A 161 -17.83 11.79 -7.00
C LEU A 161 -18.83 12.76 -6.34
N LEU A 162 -18.41 13.56 -5.36
CA LEU A 162 -19.28 14.57 -4.76
C LEU A 162 -19.62 15.69 -5.74
N LEU A 163 -18.67 16.10 -6.59
CA LEU A 163 -18.94 17.06 -7.66
C LEU A 163 -19.95 16.51 -8.66
N ASP A 164 -19.93 15.21 -8.94
CA ASP A 164 -20.87 14.56 -9.86
C ASP A 164 -22.26 14.33 -9.22
N LEU A 165 -22.30 13.79 -8.00
CA LEU A 165 -23.54 13.40 -7.33
C LEU A 165 -24.27 14.57 -6.66
N CYS A 166 -23.52 15.51 -6.11
CA CYS A 166 -24.05 16.57 -5.25
C CYS A 166 -23.90 17.97 -5.88
N GLU A 167 -23.69 18.07 -7.21
CA GLU A 167 -23.45 19.35 -7.89
C GLU A 167 -24.51 20.42 -7.56
N PHE A 168 -25.76 19.99 -7.43
CA PHE A 168 -26.91 20.84 -7.13
C PHE A 168 -26.92 21.38 -5.69
N ALA A 169 -26.27 20.69 -4.76
CA ALA A 169 -26.25 21.04 -3.34
C ALA A 169 -24.97 21.81 -2.94
N ILE A 170 -23.93 21.80 -3.78
CA ILE A 170 -22.65 22.46 -3.48
C ILE A 170 -22.64 23.89 -4.06
N PRO A 171 -22.35 24.93 -3.25
CA PRO A 171 -22.22 26.31 -3.73
C PRO A 171 -21.17 26.47 -4.83
N SER A 172 -21.44 27.35 -5.82
CA SER A 172 -20.57 27.53 -7.00
C SER A 172 -19.11 27.87 -6.67
N GLU A 173 -18.86 28.72 -5.66
CA GLU A 173 -17.49 29.04 -5.21
C GLU A 173 -16.79 27.83 -4.58
N GLN A 174 -17.52 27.00 -3.83
CA GLN A 174 -16.99 25.76 -3.25
C GLN A 174 -16.68 24.75 -4.35
N LYS A 175 -17.55 24.59 -5.36
CA LYS A 175 -17.28 23.73 -6.53
C LYS A 175 -16.00 24.15 -7.27
N ARG A 176 -15.77 25.45 -7.44
CA ARG A 176 -14.54 25.96 -8.07
C ARG A 176 -13.31 25.55 -7.26
N ARG A 177 -13.30 25.81 -5.94
CA ARG A 177 -12.19 25.42 -5.06
C ARG A 177 -11.95 23.91 -5.05
N MET A 178 -13.01 23.10 -5.03
CA MET A 178 -12.89 21.64 -5.12
C MET A 178 -12.22 21.19 -6.43
N ARG A 179 -12.60 21.77 -7.57
CA ARG A 179 -11.96 21.43 -8.87
C ARG A 179 -10.50 21.87 -8.93
N ASP A 180 -10.16 23.02 -8.34
CA ASP A 180 -8.78 23.47 -8.22
C ASP A 180 -7.96 22.51 -7.34
N LEU A 181 -8.51 22.11 -6.19
CA LEU A 181 -7.89 21.14 -5.28
C LEU A 181 -7.73 19.77 -5.91
N LEU A 182 -8.74 19.29 -6.63
CA LEU A 182 -8.69 18.04 -7.37
C LEU A 182 -7.54 18.03 -8.38
N THR A 183 -7.37 19.14 -9.10
CA THR A 183 -6.27 19.29 -10.07
C THR A 183 -4.92 19.28 -9.37
N LYS A 184 -4.80 19.94 -8.21
CA LYS A 184 -3.57 19.92 -7.40
C LYS A 184 -3.26 18.51 -6.88
N LEU A 185 -4.24 17.81 -6.31
CA LEU A 185 -4.10 16.44 -5.79
C LEU A 185 -3.63 15.51 -6.91
N ARG A 186 -4.36 15.45 -8.03
CA ARG A 186 -3.98 14.61 -9.19
C ARG A 186 -2.58 14.92 -9.70
N SER A 187 -2.24 16.20 -9.85
CA SER A 187 -0.89 16.60 -10.29
C SER A 187 0.21 16.24 -9.29
N ALA A 188 -0.07 16.27 -7.98
CA ALA A 188 0.86 15.84 -6.95
C ALA A 188 1.03 14.31 -6.94
N ILE A 189 -0.07 13.57 -7.08
CA ILE A 189 -0.10 12.10 -7.18
C ILE A 189 0.67 11.63 -8.43
N ASP A 190 0.43 12.24 -9.58
CA ASP A 190 1.09 11.90 -10.86
C ASP A 190 2.60 12.16 -10.82
N ARG A 191 3.01 13.24 -10.15
CA ARG A 191 4.43 13.60 -9.96
C ARG A 191 5.07 12.91 -8.76
N ASN A 192 4.29 12.18 -7.97
CA ASN A 192 4.73 11.52 -6.75
C ASN A 192 5.40 12.50 -5.76
N ASP A 193 4.80 13.69 -5.62
CA ASP A 193 5.32 14.81 -4.82
C ASP A 193 4.66 14.83 -3.43
N ALA A 194 5.37 14.28 -2.43
CA ALA A 194 4.88 14.09 -1.07
C ALA A 194 4.46 15.41 -0.38
N GLU A 195 5.26 16.47 -0.53
CA GLU A 195 4.98 17.75 0.12
C GLU A 195 3.78 18.44 -0.53
N ALA A 196 3.68 18.38 -1.87
CA ALA A 196 2.50 18.88 -2.56
C ALA A 196 1.23 18.09 -2.21
N MET A 197 1.32 16.77 -2.00
CA MET A 197 0.19 15.94 -1.54
C MET A 197 -0.27 16.37 -0.15
N LYS A 198 0.64 16.52 0.83
CA LYS A 198 0.30 17.00 2.19
C LYS A 198 -0.35 18.36 2.22
N GLU A 199 0.19 19.31 1.44
CA GLU A 199 -0.38 20.67 1.37
C GLU A 199 -1.81 20.63 0.79
N ALA A 200 -1.99 19.91 -0.33
CA ALA A 200 -3.29 19.78 -0.97
C ALA A 200 -4.30 19.05 -0.08
N LEU A 201 -3.89 18.00 0.64
CA LEU A 201 -4.72 17.28 1.60
C LEU A 201 -5.19 18.16 2.75
N THR A 202 -4.30 19.00 3.29
CA THR A 202 -4.66 19.93 4.38
C THR A 202 -5.75 20.89 3.92
N GLN A 203 -5.62 21.44 2.71
CA GLN A 203 -6.62 22.33 2.12
C GLN A 203 -7.93 21.59 1.80
N ALA A 204 -7.84 20.35 1.31
CA ALA A 204 -9.01 19.53 1.00
C ALA A 204 -9.81 19.14 2.25
N ARG A 205 -9.14 18.74 3.34
CA ARG A 205 -9.80 18.44 4.62
C ARG A 205 -10.55 19.66 5.16
N TYR A 206 -9.94 20.84 5.11
CA TYR A 206 -10.62 22.08 5.48
C TYR A 206 -11.87 22.34 4.63
N GLU A 207 -11.79 22.13 3.32
CA GLU A 207 -12.95 22.30 2.43
C GLU A 207 -14.10 21.32 2.76
N MET A 208 -13.78 20.08 3.14
CA MET A 208 -14.80 19.09 3.54
C MET A 208 -15.58 19.50 4.78
N GLU A 209 -14.92 20.10 5.78
CA GLU A 209 -15.59 20.57 7.00
C GLU A 209 -16.65 21.62 6.71
N GLN A 210 -16.44 22.39 5.64
CA GLN A 210 -17.36 23.44 5.18
C GLN A 210 -18.50 22.92 4.30
N PHE A 211 -18.62 21.60 4.10
CA PHE A 211 -19.70 21.07 3.27
C PHE A 211 -21.10 21.32 3.85
N PRO A 212 -22.09 21.61 3.00
CA PRO A 212 -23.49 21.62 3.39
C PRO A 212 -23.92 20.29 4.02
N GLN A 213 -24.89 20.34 4.94
CA GLN A 213 -25.37 19.16 5.65
C GLN A 213 -25.82 18.03 4.71
N ALA A 214 -26.50 18.37 3.62
CA ALA A 214 -26.96 17.41 2.62
C ALA A 214 -25.78 16.61 2.02
N VAL A 215 -24.67 17.30 1.69
CA VAL A 215 -23.46 16.68 1.14
C VAL A 215 -22.81 15.75 2.16
N ARG A 216 -22.71 16.19 3.44
CA ARG A 216 -22.18 15.35 4.52
C ARG A 216 -23.01 14.08 4.75
N ILE A 217 -24.33 14.17 4.66
CA ILE A 217 -25.21 12.99 4.75
C ILE A 217 -24.90 12.00 3.63
N VAL A 218 -24.71 12.48 2.39
CA VAL A 218 -24.35 11.64 1.25
C VAL A 218 -22.99 10.96 1.46
N GLN A 219 -21.98 11.69 1.96
CA GLN A 219 -20.67 11.10 2.31
C GLN A 219 -20.81 9.95 3.30
N ILE A 220 -21.55 10.18 4.39
CA ILE A 220 -21.80 9.17 5.43
C ILE A 220 -22.54 7.95 4.85
N CYS A 221 -23.54 8.16 4.00
CA CYS A 221 -24.25 7.07 3.33
C CYS A 221 -23.31 6.23 2.45
N ARG A 222 -22.44 6.91 1.70
CA ARG A 222 -21.49 6.25 0.81
C ARG A 222 -20.47 5.40 1.54
N MET A 223 -19.89 5.91 2.63
CA MET A 223 -18.99 5.14 3.48
C MET A 223 -19.68 3.85 3.96
N ALA A 224 -20.92 3.96 4.41
CA ALA A 224 -21.70 2.80 4.85
C ALA A 224 -22.02 1.80 3.71
N ILE A 225 -22.33 2.30 2.50
CA ILE A 225 -22.56 1.47 1.31
C ILE A 225 -21.28 0.73 0.90
N GLN A 226 -20.14 1.43 0.87
CA GLN A 226 -18.84 0.83 0.57
C GLN A 226 -18.52 -0.29 1.57
N GLN A 227 -18.80 -0.05 2.85
CA GLN A 227 -18.61 -1.05 3.90
C GLN A 227 -19.49 -2.29 3.71
N ALA A 228 -20.78 -2.08 3.42
CA ALA A 228 -21.71 -3.16 3.14
C ALA A 228 -21.28 -3.96 1.89
N HIS A 229 -20.80 -3.27 0.86
CA HIS A 229 -20.34 -3.88 -0.38
C HIS A 229 -19.06 -4.70 -0.17
N ALA A 230 -18.08 -4.16 0.55
CA ALA A 230 -16.83 -4.86 0.87
C ALA A 230 -17.07 -6.16 1.67
N ASN A 231 -18.14 -6.20 2.47
CA ASN A 231 -18.56 -7.39 3.21
C ASN A 231 -19.52 -8.31 2.43
N GLY A 232 -19.75 -8.06 1.14
CA GLY A 232 -20.63 -8.87 0.29
C GLY A 232 -22.10 -8.83 0.71
N SER A 233 -22.53 -7.81 1.44
CA SER A 233 -23.89 -7.71 1.97
C SER A 233 -24.89 -7.26 0.90
N PRO A 234 -26.09 -7.86 0.82
CA PRO A 234 -27.17 -7.37 -0.05
C PRO A 234 -27.67 -5.99 0.35
N ASP A 235 -27.40 -5.55 1.59
CA ASP A 235 -27.76 -4.21 2.10
C ASP A 235 -27.17 -3.10 1.23
N ALA A 236 -25.98 -3.30 0.64
CA ALA A 236 -25.30 -2.28 -0.17
C ALA A 236 -26.18 -1.78 -1.33
N ARG A 237 -26.82 -2.71 -2.04
CA ARG A 237 -27.69 -2.38 -3.18
C ARG A 237 -28.95 -1.63 -2.74
N ILE A 238 -29.55 -2.06 -1.63
CA ILE A 238 -30.76 -1.44 -1.06
C ILE A 238 -30.43 -0.01 -0.59
N MET A 239 -29.30 0.16 0.08
CA MET A 239 -28.84 1.47 0.55
C MET A 239 -28.53 2.41 -0.62
N LEU A 240 -27.90 1.90 -1.68
CA LEU A 240 -27.63 2.67 -2.90
C LEU A 240 -28.92 3.18 -3.56
N GLU A 241 -29.93 2.31 -3.70
CA GLU A 241 -31.23 2.70 -4.25
C GLU A 241 -31.92 3.78 -3.41
N LYS A 242 -31.95 3.60 -2.07
CA LYS A 242 -32.50 4.58 -1.14
C LYS A 242 -31.74 5.90 -1.14
N MET A 243 -30.41 5.86 -1.26
CA MET A 243 -29.58 7.06 -1.39
C MET A 243 -29.89 7.80 -2.69
N GLY A 244 -30.12 7.10 -3.80
CA GLY A 244 -30.57 7.70 -5.05
C GLY A 244 -31.92 8.43 -4.92
N GLN A 245 -32.90 7.77 -4.30
CA GLN A 245 -34.21 8.39 -4.01
C GLN A 245 -34.09 9.63 -3.12
N MET A 246 -33.22 9.59 -2.12
CA MET A 246 -32.92 10.73 -1.26
C MET A 246 -32.28 11.88 -2.06
N LEU A 247 -31.27 11.60 -2.90
CA LEU A 247 -30.62 12.59 -3.75
C LEU A 247 -31.60 13.27 -4.71
N ASP A 248 -32.46 12.49 -5.37
CA ASP A 248 -33.52 13.01 -6.24
C ASP A 248 -34.51 13.89 -5.48
N ALA A 249 -34.88 13.50 -4.26
CA ALA A 249 -35.75 14.31 -3.41
C ALA A 249 -35.09 15.64 -2.99
N ILE A 250 -33.80 15.63 -2.62
CA ILE A 250 -33.06 16.85 -2.27
C ILE A 250 -32.95 17.77 -3.51
N LYS A 251 -32.60 17.21 -4.67
CA LYS A 251 -32.47 17.97 -5.93
C LYS A 251 -33.77 18.68 -6.33
N ASN A 252 -34.92 18.08 -6.04
CA ASN A 252 -36.24 18.63 -6.34
C ASN A 252 -36.88 19.38 -5.17
N GLU A 253 -36.13 19.67 -4.10
CA GLU A 253 -36.63 20.34 -2.88
C GLU A 253 -37.87 19.66 -2.27
N SER A 254 -37.93 18.33 -2.39
CA SER A 254 -39.08 17.54 -1.96
C SER A 254 -39.04 17.29 -0.45
N PRO A 255 -40.17 17.43 0.27
CA PRO A 255 -40.26 17.09 1.70
C PRO A 255 -40.04 15.60 1.98
N MET A 256 -39.98 14.75 0.94
CA MET A 256 -39.66 13.33 1.08
C MET A 256 -38.17 13.06 1.38
N ALA A 257 -37.29 14.04 1.20
CA ALA A 257 -35.85 13.87 1.45
C ALA A 257 -35.57 13.40 2.89
N ASP A 258 -36.19 14.04 3.88
CA ASP A 258 -36.03 13.68 5.30
C ASP A 258 -36.55 12.29 5.61
N ARG A 259 -37.65 11.89 4.96
CA ARG A 259 -38.22 10.55 5.12
C ARG A 259 -37.29 9.48 4.55
N HIS A 260 -36.74 9.71 3.36
CA HIS A 260 -35.77 8.78 2.77
C HIS A 260 -34.50 8.65 3.62
N TRP A 261 -34.04 9.75 4.23
CA TRP A 261 -32.94 9.71 5.18
C TRP A 261 -33.27 8.92 6.45
N GLN A 262 -34.44 9.13 7.06
CA GLN A 262 -34.88 8.38 8.25
C GLN A 262 -34.95 6.87 7.99
N ASP A 263 -35.39 6.46 6.80
CA ASP A 263 -35.42 5.05 6.41
C ASP A 263 -34.02 4.46 6.19
N LEU A 264 -33.07 5.27 5.70
CA LEU A 264 -31.70 4.85 5.39
C LEU A 264 -30.79 4.83 6.63
N GLN A 265 -31.05 5.73 7.59
CA GLN A 265 -30.20 5.96 8.76
C GLN A 265 -29.89 4.69 9.60
N PRO A 266 -30.83 3.77 9.88
CA PRO A 266 -30.52 2.57 10.65
C PRO A 266 -29.50 1.66 9.94
N MET A 267 -29.61 1.52 8.62
CA MET A 267 -28.68 0.72 7.82
C MET A 267 -27.30 1.37 7.79
N VAL A 268 -27.26 2.69 7.61
CA VAL A 268 -26.02 3.48 7.64
C VAL A 268 -25.28 3.32 8.96
N ARG A 269 -25.99 3.45 10.09
CA ARG A 269 -25.40 3.27 11.44
C ARG A 269 -24.85 1.86 11.66
N ARG A 270 -25.53 0.84 11.15
CA ARG A 270 -25.08 -0.55 11.26
C ARG A 270 -23.74 -0.77 10.58
N TRP A 271 -23.53 -0.17 9.42
CA TRP A 271 -22.37 -0.44 8.59
C TRP A 271 -21.17 0.46 8.92
N ILE A 272 -21.37 1.73 9.30
CA ILE A 272 -20.25 2.62 9.69
C ILE A 272 -19.42 2.06 10.86
N ALA A 273 -20.01 1.23 11.71
CA ALA A 273 -19.34 0.66 12.87
C ALA A 273 -18.58 -0.65 12.59
N GLN A 274 -18.52 -1.13 11.33
CA GLN A 274 -17.88 -2.41 10.99
C GLN A 274 -16.56 -2.22 10.26
N ASP A 275 -15.59 -3.07 10.56
CA ASP A 275 -14.26 -3.06 9.92
C ASP A 275 -14.30 -3.63 8.50
N VAL A 276 -13.48 -3.05 7.60
CA VAL A 276 -13.31 -3.53 6.21
C VAL A 276 -12.43 -4.78 6.23
N PRO A 277 -12.71 -5.80 5.40
CA PRO A 277 -11.77 -6.89 5.18
C PRO A 277 -10.44 -6.36 4.63
N THR A 278 -9.36 -6.52 5.39
CA THR A 278 -8.00 -6.13 4.99
C THR A 278 -7.22 -7.33 4.47
N ALA A 279 -6.23 -7.07 3.62
CA ALA A 279 -5.28 -8.05 3.13
C ALA A 279 -3.85 -7.66 3.55
N ALA A 280 -2.95 -8.63 3.52
CA ALA A 280 -1.55 -8.44 3.85
C ALA A 280 -0.65 -9.07 2.77
N ILE A 281 0.55 -8.51 2.59
CA ILE A 281 1.59 -9.10 1.76
C ILE A 281 2.03 -10.41 2.42
N ALA A 282 1.84 -11.52 1.70
CA ALA A 282 2.24 -12.83 2.17
C ALA A 282 3.75 -13.05 1.93
N THR A 283 4.52 -13.06 3.01
CA THR A 283 5.96 -13.39 3.03
C THR A 283 6.19 -14.73 3.73
N GLY A 284 7.16 -15.51 3.25
CA GLY A 284 7.76 -16.60 4.03
C GLY A 284 8.98 -16.09 4.78
N LEU A 285 9.16 -16.47 6.05
CA LEU A 285 10.35 -16.16 6.82
C LEU A 285 11.20 -17.41 7.00
N VAL A 286 12.49 -17.30 6.70
CA VAL A 286 13.49 -18.34 6.94
C VAL A 286 14.62 -17.72 7.76
N GLN A 287 14.85 -18.26 8.96
CA GLN A 287 15.96 -17.87 9.84
C GLN A 287 17.07 -18.89 9.67
N VAL A 288 18.29 -18.42 9.40
CA VAL A 288 19.49 -19.23 9.13
C VAL A 288 20.61 -18.85 10.08
#